data_AF-A0A520CWB0-F1
#
_entry.id   AF-A0A520CWB0-F1
#
_cell.length_a   1.000
_cell.length_b   1.000
_cell.length_c   1.000
_cell.angle_alpha   90.00
_cell.angle_beta   90.00
_cell.angle_gamma   90.00
#
_symmetry.space_group_name_H-M   'P 1'
#
loop_
_entity.id
_entity.type
_entity.pdbx_description
1 polymer ?
#
loop_
_entity_poly.entity_id
_entity_poly.type
_entity_poly.pdbx_seq_one_letter_code
_entity_poly.pdbx_strand_id
1 'polypeptide(L)'
;MMKKLHLLIALIFSVISLNAQNKLDQDREAIKSLAGFYKVTFNYAETFSPDDDYKYHERHRSSAKEIAILVEDSPKKIVIQHLLVMRGDSMIIKHWREDWTYEDQTILAYDKDNAWKKVALSANDVKGKWTQKVFQVDDSPRYQAIGSWVHVDGRHQWQSNTDSPLPRRESTERNDYNVLNRGNNLYLTANGWMFEQDNKKIVRADGKDKLIAMEKGLEEFVKTDAKSFAYAQNWWKQQEGFWKDARASWDAVFAENNYLKLNLKIDNKLLYEQFFALGDQSAKEKWSSEKNKEAIKKVIDAYLVKAT
;
A
#
# COMPACT_ATOMS: atom_id res chain seq x y z
N MET A 1 27.30 15.70 -44.38
CA MET A 1 25.91 15.76 -43.88
C MET A 1 25.63 14.70 -42.81
N MET A 2 25.97 13.42 -43.04
CA MET A 2 25.73 12.33 -42.09
C MET A 2 26.38 12.52 -40.70
N LYS A 3 27.64 12.99 -40.61
CA LYS A 3 28.30 13.26 -39.31
C LYS A 3 27.57 14.30 -38.45
N LYS A 4 26.99 15.34 -39.06
CA LYS A 4 26.19 16.36 -38.35
C LYS A 4 24.85 15.80 -37.87
N LEU A 5 24.24 14.89 -38.64
CA LEU A 5 23.02 14.19 -38.25
C LEU A 5 23.26 13.23 -37.06
N HIS A 6 24.37 12.49 -37.05
CA HIS A 6 24.70 11.59 -35.93
C HIS A 6 24.98 12.37 -34.63
N LEU A 7 25.65 13.53 -34.73
CA LEU A 7 25.89 14.41 -33.59
C LEU A 7 24.59 15.01 -33.04
N LEU A 8 23.67 15.44 -33.91
CA LEU A 8 22.36 15.95 -33.53
C LEU A 8 21.50 14.87 -32.85
N ILE A 9 21.49 13.66 -33.40
CA ILE A 9 20.79 12.51 -32.82
C ILE A 9 21.36 12.18 -31.43
N ALA A 10 22.70 12.13 -31.30
CA ALA A 10 23.34 11.89 -30.00
C ALA A 10 22.98 12.97 -28.97
N LEU A 11 22.98 14.24 -29.36
CA LEU A 11 22.61 15.36 -28.47
C LEU A 11 21.14 15.27 -28.02
N ILE A 12 20.22 14.96 -28.93
CA ILE A 12 18.80 14.76 -28.60
C ILE A 12 18.64 13.58 -27.62
N PHE A 13 19.32 12.46 -27.86
CA PHE A 13 19.32 11.33 -26.93
C PHE A 13 19.88 11.70 -25.54
N SER A 14 20.93 12.52 -25.46
CA SER A 14 21.48 13.00 -24.19
C SER A 14 20.48 13.86 -23.42
N VAL A 15 19.79 14.79 -24.10
CA VAL A 15 18.79 15.66 -23.47
C VAL A 15 17.58 14.86 -22.96
N ILE A 16 17.10 13.88 -23.73
CA ILE A 16 15.99 13.02 -23.29
C ILE A 16 16.40 12.19 -22.07
N SER A 17 17.61 11.64 -22.07
CA SER A 17 18.13 10.83 -20.96
C SER A 17 18.28 11.64 -19.67
N LEU A 18 18.79 12.88 -19.76
CA LEU A 18 18.91 13.79 -18.61
C LEU A 18 17.54 14.16 -18.01
N ASN A 19 16.54 14.44 -18.85
CA ASN A 19 15.19 14.75 -18.38
C ASN A 19 14.51 13.54 -17.71
N ALA A 20 14.68 12.34 -18.27
CA ALA A 20 14.13 11.12 -17.68
C ALA A 20 14.77 10.80 -16.32
N GLN A 21 16.08 10.97 -16.19
CA GLN A 21 16.78 10.81 -14.92
C GLN A 21 16.30 11.83 -13.88
N ASN A 22 16.15 13.09 -14.28
CA ASN A 22 15.62 14.14 -13.41
C ASN A 22 14.21 13.80 -12.92
N LYS A 23 13.31 13.33 -13.82
CA LYS A 23 11.96 12.91 -13.43
C LYS A 23 12.00 11.76 -12.42
N LEU A 24 12.79 10.71 -12.67
CA LEU A 24 12.90 9.58 -11.75
C LEU A 24 13.34 10.03 -10.35
N ASP A 25 14.31 10.94 -10.29
CA ASP A 25 14.79 11.48 -9.01
C ASP A 25 13.71 12.34 -8.32
N GLN A 26 12.95 13.15 -9.06
CA GLN A 26 11.80 13.89 -8.51
C GLN A 26 10.71 12.95 -7.97
N ASP A 27 10.37 11.90 -8.71
CA ASP A 27 9.38 10.91 -8.28
C ASP A 27 9.84 10.24 -6.97
N ARG A 28 11.12 9.86 -6.87
CA ARG A 28 11.69 9.24 -5.67
C ARG A 28 11.68 10.15 -4.47
N GLU A 29 12.08 11.42 -4.63
CA GLU A 29 12.04 12.38 -3.53
C GLU A 29 10.60 12.64 -3.08
N ALA A 30 9.64 12.67 -4.01
CA ALA A 30 8.22 12.79 -3.65
C ALA A 30 7.74 11.57 -2.84
N ILE A 31 8.07 10.35 -3.25
CA ILE A 31 7.74 9.13 -2.50
C ILE A 31 8.41 9.11 -1.12
N LYS A 32 9.71 9.43 -1.04
CA LYS A 32 10.45 9.47 0.23
C LYS A 32 9.88 10.48 1.21
N SER A 33 9.32 11.58 0.71
CA SER A 33 8.70 12.62 1.55
C SER A 33 7.40 12.18 2.25
N LEU A 34 6.85 11.02 1.87
CA LEU A 34 5.74 10.37 2.58
C LEU A 34 6.17 9.76 3.91
N ALA A 35 7.49 9.52 4.11
CA ALA A 35 8.05 9.12 5.39
C ALA A 35 8.16 10.31 6.34
N GLY A 36 7.85 10.08 7.62
CA GLY A 36 7.82 11.13 8.62
C GLY A 36 6.98 10.80 9.86
N PHE A 37 6.64 11.85 10.61
CA PHE A 37 5.86 11.77 11.85
C PHE A 37 4.62 12.61 11.68
N TYR A 38 3.43 12.02 11.85
CA TYR A 38 2.19 12.65 11.44
C TYR A 38 1.12 12.58 12.52
N LYS A 39 0.31 13.63 12.57
CA LYS A 39 -1.09 13.50 12.96
C LYS A 39 -1.88 13.21 11.69
N VAL A 40 -2.62 12.12 11.69
CA VAL A 40 -3.39 11.65 10.55
C VAL A 40 -4.86 11.79 10.83
N THR A 41 -5.65 12.25 9.85
CA THR A 41 -7.11 12.21 9.92
C THR A 41 -7.65 11.34 8.78
N PHE A 42 -8.71 10.59 9.05
CA PHE A 42 -9.39 9.74 8.07
C PHE A 42 -10.86 10.19 7.99
N ASN A 43 -11.24 10.78 6.86
CA ASN A 43 -12.59 11.28 6.64
C ASN A 43 -13.18 10.62 5.40
N TYR A 44 -14.34 10.00 5.52
CA TYR A 44 -15.03 9.40 4.38
C TYR A 44 -16.52 9.77 4.38
N ALA A 45 -17.04 10.04 3.19
CA ALA A 45 -18.45 10.30 2.98
C ALA A 45 -18.88 9.72 1.63
N GLU A 46 -19.99 8.99 1.63
CA GLU A 46 -20.64 8.62 0.38
C GLU A 46 -21.20 9.87 -0.32
N THR A 47 -21.17 9.87 -1.65
CA THR A 47 -21.49 11.05 -2.47
C THR A 47 -22.66 10.80 -3.41
N PHE A 48 -22.54 9.81 -4.29
CA PHE A 48 -23.52 9.53 -5.33
C PHE A 48 -23.84 8.04 -5.38
N SER A 49 -25.10 7.70 -5.61
CA SER A 49 -25.55 6.34 -5.91
C SER A 49 -26.34 6.34 -7.22
N PRO A 50 -26.25 5.27 -8.04
CA PRO A 50 -27.15 5.09 -9.18
C PRO A 50 -28.58 4.67 -8.78
N ASP A 51 -28.81 4.37 -7.50
CA ASP A 51 -30.12 4.01 -6.96
C ASP A 51 -30.73 5.22 -6.24
N ASP A 52 -31.87 5.71 -6.74
CA ASP A 52 -32.56 6.90 -6.23
C ASP A 52 -33.09 6.70 -4.80
N ASP A 53 -33.32 5.44 -4.38
CA ASP A 53 -33.80 5.10 -3.05
C ASP A 53 -32.66 4.81 -2.07
N TYR A 54 -31.39 4.90 -2.51
CA TYR A 54 -30.23 4.61 -1.69
C TYR A 54 -30.15 5.50 -0.46
N LYS A 55 -30.00 4.87 0.71
CA LYS A 55 -29.78 5.55 1.98
C LYS A 55 -28.28 5.61 2.25
N TYR A 56 -27.71 6.80 2.14
CA TYR A 56 -26.30 7.04 2.44
C TYR A 56 -25.97 6.70 3.89
N HIS A 57 -24.83 6.04 4.09
CA HIS A 57 -24.31 5.75 5.42
C HIS A 57 -23.71 7.00 6.08
N GLU A 58 -23.65 6.97 7.41
CA GLU A 58 -23.06 8.04 8.20
C GLU A 58 -21.60 8.29 7.83
N ARG A 59 -21.18 9.55 7.94
CA ARG A 59 -19.80 9.95 7.62
C ARG A 59 -18.83 9.33 8.63
N HIS A 60 -17.78 8.71 8.12
CA HIS A 60 -16.69 8.24 8.98
C HIS A 60 -15.71 9.36 9.27
N ARG A 61 -15.35 9.52 10.54
CA ARG A 61 -14.28 10.43 10.98
C ARG A 61 -13.45 9.77 12.08
N SER A 62 -12.15 9.71 11.86
CA SER A 62 -11.21 9.27 12.88
C SER A 62 -9.85 9.97 12.73
N SER A 63 -9.00 9.83 13.72
CA SER A 63 -7.64 10.39 13.68
C SER A 63 -6.68 9.56 14.52
N ALA A 64 -5.41 9.58 14.16
CA ALA A 64 -4.36 8.90 14.89
C ALA A 64 -3.03 9.66 14.82
N LYS A 65 -2.06 9.23 15.63
CA LYS A 65 -0.64 9.54 15.40
C LYS A 65 -0.04 8.39 14.59
N GLU A 66 0.75 8.72 13.58
CA GLU A 66 1.37 7.72 12.70
C GLU A 66 2.83 8.09 12.42
N ILE A 67 3.72 7.11 12.49
CA ILE A 67 5.09 7.24 12.00
C ILE A 67 5.24 6.38 10.74
N ALA A 68 5.72 7.02 9.68
CA ALA A 68 6.04 6.38 8.42
C ALA A 68 7.57 6.27 8.29
N ILE A 69 8.08 5.05 8.30
CA ILE A 69 9.50 4.73 8.40
C ILE A 69 9.99 4.22 7.05
N LEU A 70 11.03 4.86 6.51
CA LEU A 70 11.73 4.38 5.33
C LEU A 70 12.56 3.14 5.69
N VAL A 71 12.19 1.96 5.16
CA VAL A 71 12.85 0.68 5.47
C VAL A 71 13.63 0.11 4.29
N GLU A 72 13.45 0.66 3.09
CA GLU A 72 14.28 0.41 1.91
C GLU A 72 14.31 1.67 1.03
N ASP A 73 15.49 2.04 0.54
CA ASP A 73 15.68 3.11 -0.44
C ASP A 73 16.72 2.66 -1.48
N SER A 74 16.23 2.07 -2.57
CA SER A 74 17.04 1.66 -3.71
C SER A 74 16.56 2.36 -4.99
N PRO A 75 17.39 2.39 -6.06
CA PRO A 75 17.10 3.19 -7.26
C PRO A 75 15.72 2.99 -7.89
N LYS A 76 15.17 1.78 -7.80
CA LYS A 76 13.87 1.42 -8.39
C LYS A 76 12.87 0.88 -7.38
N LYS A 77 13.19 0.94 -6.08
CA LYS A 77 12.33 0.45 -5.01
C LYS A 77 12.47 1.26 -3.73
N ILE A 78 11.35 1.73 -3.20
CA ILE A 78 11.26 2.43 -1.92
C ILE A 78 10.22 1.70 -1.08
N VAL A 79 10.51 1.42 0.18
CA VAL A 79 9.56 0.75 1.08
C VAL A 79 9.34 1.61 2.32
N ILE A 80 8.07 1.89 2.61
CA ILE A 80 7.65 2.69 3.75
C ILE A 80 6.75 1.86 4.66
N GLN A 81 7.18 1.69 5.91
CA GLN A 81 6.41 1.04 6.96
C GLN A 81 5.68 2.07 7.80
N HIS A 82 4.37 1.96 7.91
CA HIS A 82 3.56 2.83 8.76
C HIS A 82 3.21 2.16 10.09
N LEU A 83 3.37 2.87 11.20
CA LEU A 83 3.00 2.42 12.54
C LEU A 83 2.04 3.42 13.17
N LEU A 84 0.90 2.95 13.66
CA LEU A 84 -0.02 3.75 14.46
C LEU A 84 0.43 3.78 15.91
N VAL A 85 0.35 4.95 16.51
CA VAL A 85 0.66 5.23 17.91
C VAL A 85 -0.63 5.59 18.65
N MET A 86 -1.03 4.73 19.57
CA MET A 86 -2.30 4.83 20.30
C MET A 86 -2.08 4.88 21.81
N ARG A 87 -3.14 5.24 22.55
CA ARG A 87 -3.20 5.26 24.04
C ARG A 87 -2.04 6.02 24.69
N GLY A 88 -1.87 7.29 24.35
CA GLY A 88 -0.85 8.15 24.98
C GLY A 88 0.57 7.64 24.71
N ASP A 89 0.81 7.17 23.49
CA ASP A 89 2.12 6.73 22.98
C ASP A 89 2.63 5.37 23.50
N SER A 90 1.76 4.54 24.09
CA SER A 90 2.14 3.24 24.70
C SER A 90 1.67 2.00 23.94
N MET A 91 0.78 2.13 22.95
CA MET A 91 0.30 1.01 22.15
C MET A 91 0.65 1.24 20.68
N ILE A 92 1.47 0.34 20.12
CA ILE A 92 1.93 0.41 18.73
C ILE A 92 1.24 -0.66 17.90
N ILE A 93 0.70 -0.25 16.75
CA ILE A 93 0.16 -1.18 15.76
C ILE A 93 0.97 -0.99 14.48
N LYS A 94 1.61 -2.06 14.00
CA LYS A 94 2.11 -2.09 12.62
C LYS A 94 0.91 -2.01 11.70
N HIS A 95 0.70 -0.86 11.04
CA HIS A 95 -0.58 -0.52 10.43
C HIS A 95 -0.67 -0.99 8.98
N TRP A 96 0.17 -0.45 8.10
CA TRP A 96 0.23 -0.85 6.70
C TRP A 96 1.64 -0.62 6.19
N ARG A 97 1.94 -1.23 5.05
CA ARG A 97 3.19 -1.04 4.34
C ARG A 97 2.87 -0.68 2.91
N GLU A 98 3.69 0.20 2.36
CA GLU A 98 3.71 0.47 0.93
C GLU A 98 5.10 0.21 0.35
N ASP A 99 5.13 -0.59 -0.71
CA ASP A 99 6.31 -0.75 -1.56
C ASP A 99 6.05 -0.01 -2.86
N TRP A 100 6.94 0.89 -3.22
CA TRP A 100 6.94 1.60 -4.49
C TRP A 100 7.98 0.97 -5.40
N THR A 101 7.55 0.41 -6.53
CA THR A 101 8.46 -0.21 -7.51
C THR A 101 8.33 0.46 -8.87
N TYR A 102 9.46 0.88 -9.44
CA TYR A 102 9.51 1.58 -10.71
C TYR A 102 9.46 0.61 -11.90
N GLU A 103 8.59 0.89 -12.86
CA GLU A 103 8.40 0.11 -14.10
C GLU A 103 8.12 -1.39 -13.88
N ASP A 104 7.35 -1.71 -12.84
CA ASP A 104 7.03 -3.10 -12.51
C ASP A 104 6.05 -3.72 -13.53
N GLN A 105 6.52 -4.75 -14.23
CA GLN A 105 5.77 -5.48 -15.27
C GLN A 105 4.82 -6.53 -14.71
N THR A 106 4.69 -6.65 -13.39
CA THR A 106 3.78 -7.61 -12.78
C THR A 106 3.08 -7.00 -11.58
N ILE A 107 1.75 -7.06 -11.58
CA ILE A 107 0.95 -6.67 -10.42
C ILE A 107 0.12 -7.83 -9.89
N LEU A 108 -0.14 -7.82 -8.59
CA LEU A 108 -1.09 -8.71 -7.94
C LEU A 108 -2.43 -7.98 -7.82
N ALA A 109 -3.28 -8.13 -8.84
CA ALA A 109 -4.57 -7.46 -8.92
C ALA A 109 -5.61 -8.14 -8.03
N TYR A 110 -6.32 -7.37 -7.22
CA TYR A 110 -7.42 -7.90 -6.39
C TYR A 110 -8.63 -8.25 -7.25
N ASP A 111 -9.29 -9.36 -6.94
CA ASP A 111 -10.56 -9.76 -7.56
C ASP A 111 -11.74 -9.50 -6.60
N LYS A 112 -11.96 -10.40 -5.65
CA LYS A 112 -12.93 -10.33 -4.55
C LYS A 112 -12.62 -11.40 -3.51
N ASP A 113 -13.28 -11.39 -2.34
CA ASP A 113 -13.24 -12.47 -1.36
C ASP A 113 -11.82 -12.92 -0.93
N ASN A 114 -10.91 -11.95 -0.75
CA ASN A 114 -9.49 -12.16 -0.45
C ASN A 114 -8.79 -13.05 -1.47
N ALA A 115 -9.09 -12.81 -2.75
CA ALA A 115 -8.41 -13.41 -3.88
C ALA A 115 -7.73 -12.34 -4.73
N TRP A 116 -6.55 -12.69 -5.24
CA TRP A 116 -5.77 -11.87 -6.15
C TRP A 116 -5.21 -12.71 -7.30
N LYS A 117 -5.06 -12.08 -8.45
CA LYS A 117 -4.48 -12.69 -9.64
C LYS A 117 -3.26 -11.89 -10.10
N LYS A 118 -2.20 -12.60 -10.45
CA LYS A 118 -1.01 -12.02 -11.06
C LYS A 118 -1.34 -11.60 -12.49
N VAL A 119 -1.05 -10.34 -12.82
CA VAL A 119 -1.29 -9.74 -14.13
C VAL A 119 0.03 -9.23 -14.66
N ALA A 120 0.40 -9.65 -15.87
CA ALA A 120 1.54 -9.14 -16.61
C ALA A 120 1.16 -7.84 -17.32
N LEU A 121 2.04 -6.84 -17.24
CA LEU A 121 1.91 -5.54 -17.91
C LEU A 121 3.01 -5.42 -18.96
N SER A 122 2.72 -4.75 -20.09
CA SER A 122 3.75 -4.54 -21.10
C SER A 122 4.78 -3.51 -20.65
N ALA A 123 5.99 -3.56 -21.23
CA ALA A 123 7.02 -2.53 -20.98
C ALA A 123 6.53 -1.11 -21.26
N ASN A 124 5.64 -0.95 -22.25
CA ASN A 124 5.06 0.34 -22.61
C ASN A 124 4.06 0.83 -21.55
N ASP A 125 3.29 -0.07 -20.94
CA ASP A 125 2.29 0.29 -19.93
C ASP A 125 2.93 0.79 -18.64
N VAL A 126 4.13 0.32 -18.33
CA VAL A 126 4.82 0.58 -17.05
C VAL A 126 5.88 1.66 -17.15
N LYS A 127 6.33 2.01 -18.36
CA LYS A 127 7.41 2.97 -18.61
C LYS A 127 7.17 4.29 -17.89
N GLY A 128 8.13 4.74 -17.09
CA GLY A 128 8.01 6.00 -16.33
C GLY A 128 6.99 5.99 -15.20
N LYS A 129 6.46 4.81 -14.82
CA LYS A 129 5.41 4.68 -13.79
C LYS A 129 5.94 3.98 -12.55
N TRP A 130 5.27 4.25 -11.44
CA TRP A 130 5.48 3.58 -10.18
C TRP A 130 4.25 2.76 -9.83
N THR A 131 4.50 1.53 -9.39
CA THR A 131 3.48 0.68 -8.76
C THR A 131 3.58 0.85 -7.26
N GLN A 132 2.51 1.32 -6.62
CA GLN A 132 2.32 1.27 -5.17
C GLN A 132 1.69 -0.08 -4.82
N LYS A 133 2.41 -0.90 -4.06
CA LYS A 133 1.92 -2.17 -3.51
C LYS A 133 1.62 -1.96 -2.04
N VAL A 134 0.34 -2.08 -1.68
CA VAL A 134 -0.11 -1.89 -0.31
C VAL A 134 -0.36 -3.23 0.35
N PHE A 135 0.16 -3.37 1.56
CA PHE A 135 0.04 -4.57 2.37
C PHE A 135 -0.69 -4.27 3.68
N GLN A 136 -1.34 -5.30 4.22
CA GLN A 136 -2.08 -5.23 5.48
C GLN A 136 -1.13 -5.17 6.68
N VAL A 137 -1.71 -5.08 7.89
CA VAL A 137 -0.99 -5.12 9.17
C VAL A 137 0.00 -6.30 9.28
N ASP A 138 -0.34 -7.43 8.68
CA ASP A 138 0.41 -8.69 8.67
C ASP A 138 1.25 -8.95 7.40
N ASP A 139 1.43 -7.93 6.57
CA ASP A 139 2.13 -7.98 5.28
C ASP A 139 1.49 -8.85 4.18
N SER A 140 0.30 -9.46 4.42
CA SER A 140 -0.52 -10.00 3.34
C SER A 140 -0.92 -8.91 2.33
N PRO A 141 -1.14 -9.27 1.05
CA PRO A 141 -1.42 -8.27 0.03
C PRO A 141 -2.77 -7.62 0.28
N ARG A 142 -2.85 -6.30 0.04
CA ARG A 142 -4.11 -5.57 0.04
C ARG A 142 -4.50 -5.22 -1.38
N TYR A 143 -3.73 -4.38 -2.05
CA TYR A 143 -3.91 -4.02 -3.45
C TYR A 143 -2.60 -3.54 -4.06
N GLN A 144 -2.54 -3.51 -5.39
CA GLN A 144 -1.44 -2.90 -6.12
C GLN A 144 -2.00 -1.96 -7.18
N ALA A 145 -1.48 -0.75 -7.24
CA ALA A 145 -1.94 0.28 -8.15
C ALA A 145 -0.76 0.91 -8.88
N ILE A 146 -0.87 1.04 -10.19
CA ILE A 146 0.16 1.64 -11.03
C ILE A 146 -0.27 3.04 -11.45
N GLY A 147 0.66 3.99 -11.40
CA GLY A 147 0.39 5.39 -11.67
C GLY A 147 1.64 6.19 -12.01
N SER A 148 1.43 7.42 -12.46
CA SER A 148 2.51 8.37 -12.78
C SER A 148 2.55 9.49 -11.76
N TRP A 149 3.75 9.81 -11.30
CA TRP A 149 4.02 11.08 -10.63
C TRP A 149 4.09 12.21 -11.65
N VAL A 150 3.48 13.35 -11.31
CA VAL A 150 3.46 14.58 -12.10
C VAL A 150 4.01 15.71 -11.23
N HIS A 151 4.93 16.48 -11.81
CA HIS A 151 5.65 17.58 -11.16
C HIS A 151 5.52 18.86 -11.98
N VAL A 152 4.59 19.73 -11.59
CA VAL A 152 4.26 20.96 -12.34
C VAL A 152 3.94 22.06 -11.34
N ASP A 153 4.46 23.27 -11.57
CA ASP A 153 4.21 24.47 -10.74
C ASP A 153 4.42 24.24 -9.22
N GLY A 154 5.45 23.47 -8.87
CA GLY A 154 5.77 23.13 -7.48
C GLY A 154 4.81 22.13 -6.83
N ARG A 155 3.90 21.53 -7.60
CA ARG A 155 2.98 20.48 -7.13
C ARG A 155 3.51 19.11 -7.51
N HIS A 156 3.41 18.16 -6.58
CA HIS A 156 3.85 16.79 -6.76
C HIS A 156 2.66 15.88 -6.47
N GLN A 157 2.17 15.18 -7.49
CA GLN A 157 0.97 14.36 -7.39
C GLN A 157 1.14 13.02 -8.10
N TRP A 158 0.54 11.97 -7.56
CA TRP A 158 0.47 10.65 -8.13
C TRP A 158 -0.99 10.19 -8.17
N GLN A 159 -1.39 9.60 -9.30
CA GLN A 159 -2.74 9.12 -9.49
C GLN A 159 -2.75 7.69 -9.97
N SER A 160 -3.69 6.89 -9.47
CA SER A 160 -3.91 5.51 -9.91
C SER A 160 -5.34 5.06 -9.69
N ASN A 161 -5.67 3.88 -10.22
CA ASN A 161 -6.94 3.21 -9.96
C ASN A 161 -6.70 1.73 -9.73
N THR A 162 -7.35 1.13 -8.74
CA THR A 162 -7.24 -0.31 -8.48
C THR A 162 -8.42 -0.85 -7.68
N ASP A 163 -8.66 -2.15 -7.76
CA ASP A 163 -9.58 -2.83 -6.87
C ASP A 163 -8.87 -3.23 -5.56
N SER A 164 -9.62 -3.24 -4.45
CA SER A 164 -9.11 -3.66 -3.16
C SER A 164 -10.15 -4.39 -2.32
N PRO A 165 -9.71 -5.16 -1.30
CA PRO A 165 -10.56 -5.58 -0.21
C PRO A 165 -11.18 -4.37 0.50
N LEU A 166 -12.30 -4.62 1.18
CA LEU A 166 -12.93 -3.63 2.05
C LEU A 166 -12.00 -3.27 3.23
N PRO A 167 -11.84 -1.98 3.56
CA PRO A 167 -11.17 -1.58 4.80
C PRO A 167 -11.98 -2.05 6.00
N ARG A 168 -11.33 -2.21 7.16
CA ARG A 168 -11.97 -2.69 8.40
C ARG A 168 -13.23 -1.89 8.77
N ARG A 169 -13.19 -0.56 8.64
CA ARG A 169 -14.34 0.33 8.91
C ARG A 169 -15.61 -0.07 8.14
N GLU A 170 -15.45 -0.68 6.97
CA GLU A 170 -16.56 -1.14 6.15
C GLU A 170 -16.86 -2.61 6.43
N SER A 171 -15.87 -3.50 6.39
CA SER A 171 -16.11 -4.94 6.49
C SER A 171 -16.63 -5.42 7.84
N THR A 172 -16.54 -4.61 8.90
CA THR A 172 -17.14 -4.92 10.21
C THR A 172 -18.56 -4.42 10.38
N GLU A 173 -18.99 -3.47 9.55
CA GLU A 173 -20.29 -2.78 9.69
C GLU A 173 -21.22 -3.05 8.51
N ARG A 174 -20.67 -3.49 7.38
CA ARG A 174 -21.36 -3.63 6.11
C ARG A 174 -21.10 -4.97 5.45
N ASN A 175 -22.10 -5.44 4.71
CA ASN A 175 -22.08 -6.69 3.95
C ASN A 175 -22.78 -6.57 2.58
N ASP A 176 -23.09 -5.35 2.15
CA ASP A 176 -23.86 -5.03 0.95
C ASP A 176 -22.99 -4.89 -0.32
N TYR A 177 -21.66 -4.94 -0.18
CA TYR A 177 -20.72 -4.93 -1.29
C TYR A 177 -19.42 -5.67 -0.93
N ASN A 178 -18.62 -6.06 -1.93
CA ASN A 178 -17.45 -6.95 -1.73
C ASN A 178 -16.16 -6.49 -2.41
N VAL A 179 -16.21 -5.43 -3.23
CA VAL A 179 -15.04 -4.83 -3.86
C VAL A 179 -15.07 -3.32 -3.68
N LEU A 180 -13.94 -2.73 -3.31
CA LEU A 180 -13.74 -1.29 -3.35
C LEU A 180 -12.84 -0.96 -4.53
N ASN A 181 -13.37 -0.28 -5.55
CA ASN A 181 -12.55 0.28 -6.62
C ASN A 181 -12.09 1.67 -6.18
N ARG A 182 -10.77 1.87 -6.05
CA ARG A 182 -10.15 3.05 -5.46
C ARG A 182 -9.50 3.91 -6.53
N GLY A 183 -10.06 5.08 -6.78
CA GLY A 183 -9.37 6.17 -7.47
C GLY A 183 -8.46 6.90 -6.49
N ASN A 184 -7.17 6.67 -6.58
CA ASN A 184 -6.16 7.16 -5.64
C ASN A 184 -5.54 8.45 -6.18
N ASN A 185 -5.59 9.53 -5.40
CA ASN A 185 -4.93 10.81 -5.67
C ASN A 185 -4.05 11.17 -4.48
N LEU A 186 -2.75 10.94 -4.62
CA LEU A 186 -1.77 11.26 -3.59
C LEU A 186 -1.03 12.54 -3.98
N TYR A 187 -0.94 13.51 -3.08
CA TYR A 187 -0.17 14.73 -3.36
C TYR A 187 0.48 15.32 -2.12
N LEU A 188 1.62 15.97 -2.33
CA LEU A 188 2.35 16.64 -1.25
C LEU A 188 1.70 17.97 -0.91
N THR A 189 1.71 18.30 0.38
CA THR A 189 1.26 19.60 0.90
C THR A 189 2.44 20.32 1.56
N ALA A 190 2.27 21.61 1.89
CA ALA A 190 3.33 22.36 2.58
C ALA A 190 3.75 21.73 3.91
N ASN A 191 2.83 21.05 4.60
CA ASN A 191 3.04 20.50 5.95
C ASN A 191 2.96 18.97 6.01
N GLY A 192 3.01 18.27 4.87
CA GLY A 192 2.89 16.81 4.82
C GLY A 192 2.36 16.33 3.48
N TRP A 193 1.31 15.52 3.48
CA TRP A 193 0.72 14.99 2.25
C TRP A 193 -0.76 14.61 2.46
N MET A 194 -1.48 14.51 1.36
CA MET A 194 -2.88 14.08 1.32
C MET A 194 -2.99 12.81 0.50
N PHE A 195 -3.80 11.88 0.99
CA PHE A 195 -4.33 10.78 0.20
C PHE A 195 -5.84 10.97 -0.02
N GLU A 196 -6.17 11.53 -1.17
CA GLU A 196 -7.54 11.73 -1.61
C GLU A 196 -8.02 10.53 -2.42
N GLN A 197 -9.27 10.13 -2.21
CA GLN A 197 -9.81 8.89 -2.76
C GLN A 197 -11.18 9.08 -3.35
N ASP A 198 -11.34 8.71 -4.60
CA ASP A 198 -12.61 8.63 -5.30
C ASP A 198 -12.98 7.15 -5.42
N ASN A 199 -13.62 6.63 -4.37
CA ASN A 199 -13.93 5.22 -4.24
C ASN A 199 -15.27 4.90 -4.88
N LYS A 200 -15.40 3.68 -5.42
CA LYS A 200 -16.65 3.05 -5.83
C LYS A 200 -16.84 1.77 -5.05
N LYS A 201 -17.98 1.63 -4.37
CA LYS A 201 -18.42 0.43 -3.66
C LYS A 201 -19.13 -0.48 -4.65
N ILE A 202 -18.58 -1.67 -4.89
CA ILE A 202 -19.01 -2.56 -5.97
C ILE A 202 -19.43 -3.91 -5.39
N VAL A 203 -20.57 -4.41 -5.87
CA VAL A 203 -20.92 -5.83 -5.79
C VAL A 203 -20.41 -6.51 -7.06
N ARG A 204 -19.43 -7.39 -6.89
CA ARG A 204 -18.89 -8.26 -7.94
C ARG A 204 -19.45 -9.66 -7.79
N ALA A 205 -20.27 -10.09 -8.74
CA ALA A 205 -20.87 -11.42 -8.80
C ALA A 205 -21.04 -11.86 -10.26
N ASP A 206 -20.84 -13.15 -10.54
CA ASP A 206 -21.04 -13.75 -11.86
C ASP A 206 -20.34 -13.01 -13.02
N GLY A 207 -19.14 -12.49 -12.76
CA GLY A 207 -18.34 -11.73 -13.72
C GLY A 207 -18.89 -10.33 -14.04
N LYS A 208 -19.81 -9.81 -13.23
CA LYS A 208 -20.43 -8.49 -13.38
C LYS A 208 -20.20 -7.63 -12.15
N ASP A 209 -20.04 -6.33 -12.39
CA ASP A 209 -19.92 -5.30 -11.37
C ASP A 209 -21.20 -4.48 -11.30
N LYS A 210 -21.75 -4.34 -10.11
CA LYS A 210 -22.83 -3.40 -9.80
C LYS A 210 -22.32 -2.34 -8.82
N LEU A 211 -22.40 -1.07 -9.23
CA LEU A 211 -22.09 0.07 -8.35
C LEU A 211 -23.21 0.24 -7.31
N ILE A 212 -22.82 0.34 -6.04
CA ILE A 212 -23.72 0.63 -4.92
C ILE A 212 -23.68 2.13 -4.57
N ALA A 213 -22.48 2.66 -4.36
CA ALA A 213 -22.28 4.08 -4.09
C ALA A 213 -20.85 4.51 -4.44
N MET A 214 -20.68 5.79 -4.71
CA MET A 214 -19.39 6.48 -4.74
C MET A 214 -19.11 7.06 -3.36
N GLU A 215 -17.83 7.16 -3.00
CA GLU A 215 -17.37 7.70 -1.73
C GLU A 215 -16.15 8.58 -1.94
N LYS A 216 -16.16 9.75 -1.29
CA LYS A 216 -14.99 10.61 -1.16
C LYS A 216 -14.25 10.26 0.12
N GLY A 217 -12.98 9.89 0.00
CA GLY A 217 -12.06 9.69 1.11
C GLY A 217 -10.98 10.77 1.15
N LEU A 218 -10.65 11.23 2.34
CA LEU A 218 -9.56 12.17 2.61
C LEU A 218 -8.75 11.65 3.80
N GLU A 219 -7.52 11.23 3.53
CA GLU A 219 -6.54 10.87 4.56
C GLU A 219 -5.45 11.95 4.59
N GLU A 220 -5.48 12.82 5.60
CA GLU A 220 -4.57 13.96 5.69
C GLU A 220 -3.44 13.66 6.68
N PHE A 221 -2.20 13.70 6.21
CA PHE A 221 -0.99 13.47 7.00
C PHE A 221 -0.32 14.82 7.27
N VAL A 222 -0.49 15.36 8.48
CA VAL A 222 0.12 16.63 8.89
C VAL A 222 1.33 16.36 9.77
N LYS A 223 2.50 16.87 9.39
CA LYS A 223 3.75 16.69 10.12
C LYS A 223 3.61 17.18 11.56
N THR A 224 4.21 16.44 12.49
CA THR A 224 4.23 16.77 13.92
C THR A 224 5.57 16.42 14.55
N ASP A 225 5.76 16.74 15.84
CA ASP A 225 7.04 16.56 16.53
C ASP A 225 7.38 15.08 16.71
N ALA A 226 8.56 14.68 16.19
CA ALA A 226 9.14 13.35 16.31
C ALA A 226 9.28 12.87 17.77
N LYS A 227 9.42 13.78 18.73
CA LYS A 227 9.52 13.42 20.17
C LYS A 227 8.30 12.65 20.68
N SER A 228 7.14 12.84 20.05
CA SER A 228 5.90 12.12 20.38
C SER A 228 5.93 10.63 19.98
N PHE A 229 7.00 10.15 19.34
CA PHE A 229 7.09 8.81 18.77
C PHE A 229 8.24 7.98 19.33
N ALA A 230 8.89 8.42 20.41
CA ALA A 230 10.05 7.72 20.98
C ALA A 230 9.76 6.25 21.31
N TYR A 231 8.57 5.96 21.87
CA TYR A 231 8.15 4.58 22.16
C TYR A 231 7.98 3.76 20.86
N ALA A 232 7.33 4.32 19.84
CA ALA A 232 7.15 3.67 18.55
C ALA A 232 8.47 3.34 17.86
N GLN A 233 9.43 4.27 17.89
CA GLN A 233 10.76 4.07 17.34
C GLN A 233 11.52 2.94 18.08
N ASN A 234 11.42 2.89 19.41
CA ASN A 234 12.04 1.83 20.21
C ASN A 234 11.38 0.47 20.01
N TRP A 235 10.05 0.44 19.86
CA TRP A 235 9.31 -0.77 19.53
C TRP A 235 9.73 -1.28 18.15
N TRP A 236 9.81 -0.40 17.14
CA TRP A 236 10.20 -0.78 15.78
C TRP A 236 11.59 -1.42 15.73
N LYS A 237 12.59 -0.85 16.41
CA LYS A 237 13.95 -1.43 16.48
C LYS A 237 13.99 -2.87 17.01
N GLN A 238 13.04 -3.24 17.87
CA GLN A 238 12.94 -4.60 18.42
C GLN A 238 12.21 -5.56 17.48
N GLN A 239 11.37 -5.03 16.60
CA GLN A 239 10.42 -5.78 15.78
C GLN A 239 10.84 -5.87 14.31
N GLU A 240 11.69 -4.94 13.84
CA GLU A 240 12.05 -4.80 12.43
C GLU A 240 12.70 -6.06 11.83
N GLY A 241 13.42 -6.83 12.64
CA GLY A 241 14.00 -8.11 12.23
C GLY A 241 12.93 -9.14 11.85
N PHE A 242 11.95 -9.35 12.72
CA PHE A 242 10.82 -10.25 12.45
C PHE A 242 10.04 -9.79 11.21
N TRP A 243 9.73 -8.49 11.11
CA TRP A 243 8.97 -7.97 9.98
C TRP A 243 9.77 -7.97 8.68
N LYS A 244 11.09 -7.89 8.72
CA LYS A 244 11.94 -8.13 7.55
C LYS A 244 11.81 -9.57 7.06
N ASP A 245 11.80 -10.54 7.97
CA ASP A 245 11.59 -11.93 7.63
C ASP A 245 10.16 -12.19 7.12
N ALA A 246 9.15 -11.54 7.71
CA ALA A 246 7.77 -11.60 7.25
C ALA A 246 7.61 -11.13 5.81
N ARG A 247 8.21 -9.99 5.45
CA ARG A 247 8.25 -9.50 4.07
C ARG A 247 8.89 -10.50 3.12
N ALA A 248 10.06 -11.04 3.49
CA ALA A 248 10.75 -12.03 2.67
C ALA A 248 9.94 -13.32 2.46
N SER A 249 9.24 -13.80 3.49
CA SER A 249 8.35 -14.96 3.40
C SER A 249 7.15 -14.70 2.49
N TRP A 250 6.54 -13.51 2.57
CA TRP A 250 5.47 -13.11 1.65
C TRP A 250 5.95 -12.95 0.21
N ASP A 251 7.13 -12.35 0.00
CA ASP A 251 7.72 -12.17 -1.33
C ASP A 251 7.93 -13.53 -2.03
N ALA A 252 8.35 -14.56 -1.30
CA ALA A 252 8.46 -15.92 -1.83
C ALA A 252 7.10 -16.47 -2.29
N VAL A 253 6.04 -16.27 -1.49
CA VAL A 253 4.68 -16.68 -1.85
C VAL A 253 4.18 -15.93 -3.09
N PHE A 254 4.43 -14.62 -3.20
CA PHE A 254 4.05 -13.85 -4.39
C PHE A 254 4.81 -14.28 -5.64
N ALA A 255 6.08 -14.68 -5.50
CA ALA A 255 6.88 -15.17 -6.63
C ALA A 255 6.32 -16.49 -7.17
N GLU A 256 5.98 -17.44 -6.30
CA GLU A 256 5.55 -18.80 -6.65
C GLU A 256 4.10 -18.88 -7.16
N ASN A 257 3.24 -17.94 -6.80
CA ASN A 257 1.80 -18.06 -7.04
C ASN A 257 1.30 -17.08 -8.12
N ASN A 258 0.58 -17.58 -9.12
CA ASN A 258 -0.12 -16.76 -10.13
C ASN A 258 -1.54 -16.35 -9.69
N TYR A 259 -2.08 -17.06 -8.71
CA TYR A 259 -3.34 -16.78 -8.07
C TYR A 259 -3.16 -17.01 -6.57
N LEU A 260 -3.64 -16.07 -5.76
CA LEU A 260 -3.53 -16.11 -4.31
C LEU A 260 -4.92 -15.98 -3.73
N LYS A 261 -5.32 -16.88 -2.85
CA LYS A 261 -6.53 -16.74 -2.05
C LYS A 261 -6.23 -17.05 -0.60
N LEU A 262 -6.71 -16.19 0.30
CA LEU A 262 -6.51 -16.33 1.75
C LEU A 262 -7.83 -16.60 2.45
N ASN A 263 -7.81 -17.56 3.37
CA ASN A 263 -8.86 -17.68 4.37
C ASN A 263 -8.77 -16.48 5.33
N LEU A 264 -9.90 -15.85 5.64
CA LEU A 264 -9.91 -14.75 6.60
C LEU A 264 -9.58 -15.23 8.02
N LYS A 265 -10.10 -16.40 8.38
CA LYS A 265 -9.93 -17.01 9.70
C LYS A 265 -9.64 -18.50 9.60
N ILE A 266 -8.79 -18.99 10.50
CA ILE A 266 -8.58 -20.42 10.77
C ILE A 266 -8.72 -20.60 12.28
N ASP A 267 -9.52 -21.57 12.73
CA ASP A 267 -9.80 -21.83 14.16
C ASP A 267 -10.22 -20.56 14.93
N ASN A 268 -11.07 -19.75 14.28
CA ASN A 268 -11.57 -18.44 14.77
C ASN A 268 -10.49 -17.38 15.04
N LYS A 269 -9.26 -17.57 14.55
CA LYS A 269 -8.18 -16.59 14.62
C LYS A 269 -7.94 -15.96 13.26
N LEU A 270 -7.67 -14.66 13.25
CA LEU A 270 -7.30 -13.90 12.06
C LEU A 270 -5.79 -14.04 11.80
N LEU A 271 -5.40 -13.94 10.53
CA LEU A 271 -3.99 -14.04 10.10
C LEU A 271 -3.09 -13.06 10.86
N TYR A 272 -3.53 -11.81 11.01
CA TYR A 272 -2.75 -10.79 11.71
C TYR A 272 -2.53 -11.09 13.19
N GLU A 273 -3.47 -11.77 13.85
CA GLU A 273 -3.33 -12.12 15.27
C GLU A 273 -2.17 -13.11 15.46
N GLN A 274 -2.00 -14.03 14.50
CA GLN A 274 -0.85 -14.94 14.49
C GLN A 274 0.46 -14.19 14.27
N PHE A 275 0.51 -13.28 13.30
CA PHE A 275 1.72 -12.52 12.98
C PHE A 275 2.17 -11.63 14.14
N PHE A 276 1.24 -10.93 14.81
CA PHE A 276 1.60 -10.15 16.00
C PHE A 276 2.09 -11.04 17.15
N ALA A 277 1.43 -12.17 17.41
CA ALA A 277 1.88 -13.10 18.44
C ALA A 277 3.28 -13.66 18.16
N LEU A 278 3.56 -14.01 16.90
CA LEU A 278 4.90 -14.45 16.47
C LEU A 278 5.94 -13.33 16.59
N GLY A 279 5.61 -12.10 16.21
CA GLY A 279 6.50 -10.94 16.34
C GLY A 279 6.88 -10.68 17.80
N ASP A 280 5.89 -10.66 18.69
CA ASP A 280 6.10 -10.50 20.13
C ASP A 280 6.94 -11.64 20.73
N GLN A 281 6.67 -12.89 20.32
CA GLN A 281 7.45 -14.04 20.76
C GLN A 281 8.89 -14.00 20.24
N SER A 282 9.08 -13.68 18.97
CA SER A 282 10.40 -13.50 18.35
C SER A 282 11.22 -12.44 19.07
N ALA A 283 10.62 -11.29 19.37
CA ALA A 283 11.30 -10.20 20.10
C ALA A 283 11.68 -10.61 21.52
N LYS A 284 10.78 -11.31 22.24
CA LYS A 284 10.99 -11.78 23.61
C LYS A 284 12.08 -12.86 23.70
N GLU A 285 12.04 -13.84 22.80
CA GLU A 285 12.92 -15.01 22.79
C GLU A 285 14.16 -14.82 21.92
N LYS A 286 14.29 -13.70 21.22
CA LYS A 286 15.40 -13.36 20.30
C LYS A 286 15.62 -14.44 19.25
N TRP A 287 14.55 -14.76 18.50
CA TRP A 287 14.61 -15.77 17.44
C TRP A 287 15.61 -15.39 16.34
N SER A 288 16.21 -16.40 15.70
CA SER A 288 17.00 -16.21 14.49
C SER A 288 16.10 -15.96 13.27
N SER A 289 16.68 -15.46 12.18
CA SER A 289 15.96 -15.22 10.93
C SER A 289 15.36 -16.53 10.36
N GLU A 290 16.08 -17.64 10.50
CA GLU A 290 15.62 -18.96 10.06
C GLU A 290 14.37 -19.40 10.83
N LYS A 291 14.40 -19.26 12.17
CA LYS A 291 13.26 -19.60 13.02
C LYS A 291 12.05 -18.71 12.75
N ASN A 292 12.27 -17.41 12.52
CA ASN A 292 11.21 -16.49 12.10
C ASN A 292 10.54 -16.97 10.81
N LYS A 293 11.34 -17.19 9.76
CA LYS A 293 10.84 -17.59 8.44
C LYS A 293 10.10 -18.92 8.50
N GLU A 294 10.59 -19.89 9.27
CA GLU A 294 9.92 -21.18 9.47
C GLU A 294 8.53 -20.99 10.11
N ALA A 295 8.46 -20.24 11.22
CA ALA A 295 7.21 -19.99 11.93
C ALA A 295 6.20 -19.18 11.09
N ILE A 296 6.69 -18.13 10.41
CA ILE A 296 5.89 -17.30 9.50
C ILE A 296 5.35 -18.15 8.35
N LYS A 297 6.20 -18.94 7.69
CA LYS A 297 5.79 -19.78 6.57
C LYS A 297 4.70 -20.76 6.99
N LYS A 298 4.84 -21.39 8.16
CA LYS A 298 3.81 -22.29 8.71
C LYS A 298 2.46 -21.59 8.85
N VAL A 299 2.45 -20.34 9.33
CA VAL A 299 1.22 -19.55 9.44
C VAL A 299 0.67 -19.21 8.05
N ILE A 300 1.50 -18.69 7.13
CA ILE A 300 1.04 -18.35 5.77
C ILE A 300 0.43 -19.59 5.09
N ASP A 301 1.14 -20.72 5.10
CA ASP A 301 0.69 -21.98 4.50
C ASP A 301 -0.67 -22.46 5.03
N ALA A 302 -0.97 -22.20 6.31
CA ALA A 302 -2.24 -22.58 6.93
C ALA A 302 -3.43 -21.71 6.45
N TYR A 303 -3.16 -20.44 6.07
CA TYR A 303 -4.19 -19.51 5.61
C TYR A 303 -4.32 -19.47 4.09
N LEU A 304 -3.30 -19.93 3.34
CA LEU A 304 -3.37 -20.08 1.90
C LEU A 304 -4.41 -21.13 1.50
N VAL A 305 -5.35 -20.72 0.66
CA VAL A 305 -6.25 -21.65 -0.04
C VAL A 305 -5.46 -22.27 -1.19
N LYS A 306 -5.11 -23.55 -1.05
CA LYS A 306 -4.44 -24.30 -2.12
C LYS A 306 -5.37 -24.37 -3.32
N ALA A 307 -4.83 -24.14 -4.51
CA ALA A 307 -5.54 -24.44 -5.75
C ALA A 307 -5.88 -25.93 -5.75
N THR A 308 -7.17 -26.26 -5.77
CA THR A 308 -7.68 -27.60 -6.11
C THR A 308 -7.54 -27.83 -7.59
#